data_AF-A0A4Q6XIS5-F1
#
_entry.id   AF-A0A4Q6XIS5-F1
#
_cell.length_a   1.000
_cell.length_b   1.000
_cell.length_c   1.000
_cell.angle_alpha   90.00
_cell.angle_beta   90.00
_cell.angle_gamma   90.00
#
_symmetry.space_group_name_H-M   'P 1'
#
loop_
_entity.id
_entity.type
_entity.pdbx_description
1 polymer ?
#
loop_
_entity_poly.entity_id
_entity_poly.type
_entity_poly.pdbx_seq_one_letter_code
_entity_poly.pdbx_strand_id
1 'polypeptide(L)'
;MKILIVIIGIAIGYFIYTKMKKDESLEMIVKKSFPKYLIINKFGTVMICEINHRNEPDELIFIKTGRPKSIKKEGRRIIATYPVKPTSKELKNDLIQYLK
;
A
#
# COMPACT_ATOMS: atom_id res chain seq x y z
N MET A 1 -15.80 -39.30 9.35
CA MET A 1 -15.60 -38.21 10.34
C MET A 1 -14.30 -37.43 10.14
N LYS A 2 -13.13 -38.08 10.06
CA LYS A 2 -11.81 -37.40 9.89
C LYS A 2 -11.72 -36.48 8.66
N ILE A 3 -12.21 -36.93 7.50
CA ILE A 3 -12.17 -36.15 6.24
C ILE A 3 -13.04 -34.88 6.33
N LEU A 4 -14.20 -34.97 6.99
CA LEU A 4 -15.10 -33.83 7.20
C LEU A 4 -14.45 -32.75 8.06
N ILE A 5 -13.72 -33.14 9.10
CA ILE A 5 -12.98 -32.22 9.98
C ILE A 5 -11.87 -31.48 9.19
N VAL A 6 -11.17 -32.17 8.29
CA VAL A 6 -10.15 -31.56 7.43
C VAL A 6 -10.75 -30.54 6.46
N ILE A 7 -11.87 -30.88 5.81
CA ILE A 7 -12.56 -29.97 4.88
C ILE A 7 -13.06 -28.72 5.63
N ILE A 8 -13.64 -28.89 6.81
CA ILE A 8 -14.08 -27.77 7.66
C ILE A 8 -12.88 -26.90 8.06
N GLY A 9 -11.76 -27.49 8.45
CA GLY A 9 -10.53 -26.76 8.79
C GLY A 9 -10.00 -25.92 7.62
N ILE A 10 -9.98 -26.48 6.41
CA ILE A 10 -9.55 -25.77 5.19
C ILE A 10 -10.51 -24.61 4.88
N ALA A 11 -11.83 -24.82 4.99
CA ALA A 11 -12.82 -23.78 4.73
C ALA A 11 -12.73 -22.62 5.72
N ILE A 12 -12.55 -22.91 7.02
CA ILE A 12 -12.35 -21.88 8.06
C ILE A 12 -11.05 -21.13 7.81
N GLY A 13 -9.96 -21.84 7.51
CA GLY A 13 -8.68 -21.23 7.18
C GLY A 13 -8.76 -20.28 5.99
N TYR A 14 -9.46 -20.69 4.92
CA TYR A 14 -9.69 -19.85 3.74
C TYR A 14 -10.56 -18.63 4.06
N PHE A 15 -11.61 -18.80 4.87
CA PHE A 15 -12.47 -17.70 5.31
C PHE A 15 -11.71 -16.64 6.14
N ILE A 16 -10.87 -17.08 7.08
CA ILE A 16 -10.02 -16.17 7.87
C ILE A 16 -9.02 -15.45 6.95
N TYR A 17 -8.36 -16.18 6.04
CA TYR A 17 -7.40 -15.61 5.09
C TYR A 17 -8.02 -14.52 4.21
N THR A 18 -9.21 -14.78 3.65
CA THR A 18 -9.92 -13.79 2.82
C THR A 18 -10.36 -12.56 3.61
N LYS A 19 -10.80 -12.73 4.86
CA LYS A 19 -11.16 -11.60 5.74
C LYS A 19 -9.94 -10.73 6.06
N MET A 20 -8.81 -11.33 6.41
CA MET A 20 -7.55 -10.60 6.67
C MET A 20 -7.05 -9.83 5.44
N LYS A 21 -7.16 -10.44 4.24
CA LYS A 21 -6.79 -9.77 2.99
C LYS A 21 -7.67 -8.56 2.68
N LYS A 22 -8.95 -8.60 3.07
CA LYS A 22 -9.91 -7.50 2.83
C LYS A 22 -9.66 -6.30 3.74
N ASP A 23 -9.12 -6.53 4.93
CA ASP A 23 -8.84 -5.49 5.93
C ASP A 23 -7.43 -4.88 5.84
N GLU A 24 -6.70 -5.21 4.77
CA GLU A 24 -5.34 -4.73 4.60
C GLU A 24 -5.29 -3.20 4.49
N SER A 25 -4.53 -2.54 5.36
CA SER A 25 -4.42 -1.08 5.38
C SER A 25 -3.70 -0.55 4.13
N LEU A 26 -3.96 0.70 3.76
CA LEU A 26 -3.25 1.33 2.64
C LEU A 26 -1.73 1.27 2.82
N GLU A 27 -1.26 1.50 4.04
CA GLU A 27 0.14 1.40 4.43
C GLU A 27 0.73 0.02 4.14
N MET A 28 0.02 -1.06 4.51
CA MET A 28 0.47 -2.42 4.22
C MET A 28 0.55 -2.68 2.70
N ILE A 29 -0.44 -2.24 1.93
CA ILE A 29 -0.44 -2.39 0.47
C ILE A 29 0.76 -1.65 -0.13
N VAL A 30 1.03 -0.42 0.31
CA VAL A 30 2.16 0.39 -0.17
C VAL A 30 3.49 -0.27 0.22
N LYS A 31 3.63 -0.75 1.46
CA LYS A 31 4.82 -1.47 1.95
C LYS A 31 5.09 -2.75 1.16
N LYS A 32 4.06 -3.53 0.82
CA LYS A 32 4.17 -4.69 -0.06
C LYS A 32 4.54 -4.30 -1.50
N SER A 33 4.09 -3.14 -1.95
CA SER A 33 4.33 -2.66 -3.31
C SER A 33 5.77 -2.16 -3.50
N PHE A 34 6.31 -1.49 -2.49
CA PHE A 34 7.61 -0.82 -2.53
C PHE A 34 8.46 -1.15 -1.29
N PRO A 35 8.88 -2.42 -1.12
CA PRO A 35 9.55 -2.88 0.10
C PRO A 35 10.93 -2.26 0.35
N LYS A 36 11.54 -1.66 -0.68
CA LYS A 36 12.85 -0.97 -0.60
C LYS A 36 12.76 0.40 0.07
N TYR A 37 11.56 0.97 0.16
CA TYR A 37 11.34 2.34 0.60
C TYR A 37 10.80 2.37 2.03
N LEU A 38 11.10 3.46 2.74
CA LEU A 38 10.52 3.71 4.05
C LEU A 38 9.07 4.19 3.87
N ILE A 39 8.12 3.49 4.44
CA ILE A 39 6.70 3.85 4.37
C ILE A 39 6.27 4.48 5.69
N ILE A 40 5.77 5.71 5.64
CA ILE A 40 5.30 6.45 6.82
C ILE A 40 3.83 6.81 6.63
N ASN A 41 3.02 6.55 7.64
CA ASN A 41 1.62 6.97 7.66
C ASN A 41 1.44 8.13 8.64
N LYS A 42 0.94 9.27 8.15
CA LYS A 42 0.75 10.48 8.96
C LYS A 42 -0.53 11.19 8.55
N PHE A 43 -1.41 11.46 9.50
CA PHE A 43 -2.68 12.17 9.30
C PHE A 43 -3.53 11.62 8.13
N GLY A 44 -3.59 10.28 7.98
CA GLY A 44 -4.35 9.64 6.91
C GLY A 44 -3.72 9.74 5.52
N THR A 45 -2.46 10.14 5.42
CA THR A 45 -1.67 10.11 4.18
C THR A 45 -0.54 9.11 4.33
N VAL A 46 -0.41 8.21 3.35
CA VAL A 46 0.70 7.25 3.30
C VAL A 46 1.80 7.82 2.41
N MET A 47 3.02 7.87 2.93
CA MET A 47 4.17 8.46 2.27
C MET A 47 5.18 7.38 1.92
N ILE A 48 5.73 7.45 0.72
CA ILE A 48 6.91 6.69 0.30
C ILE A 48 8.10 7.62 0.47
N CYS A 49 9.04 7.20 1.31
CA CYS A 49 10.23 7.96 1.66
C CYS A 49 11.50 7.17 1.32
N GLU A 50 12.58 7.91 1.06
CA GLU A 50 13.94 7.38 0.94
C GLU A 50 14.81 7.98 2.05
N ILE A 51 15.80 7.24 2.54
CA ILE A 51 16.74 7.76 3.54
C ILE A 51 17.82 8.55 2.81
N ASN A 52 17.97 9.83 3.15
CA ASN A 52 18.96 10.70 2.53
C ASN A 52 20.37 10.51 3.14
N HIS A 53 21.36 11.23 2.60
CA HIS A 53 22.76 11.22 3.08
C HIS A 53 22.95 11.72 4.52
N ARG A 54 21.93 12.36 5.12
CA ARG A 54 21.89 12.80 6.52
C ARG A 54 21.12 11.85 7.42
N ASN A 55 20.72 10.68 6.89
CA ASN A 55 19.89 9.70 7.57
C ASN A 55 18.49 10.21 7.94
N GLU A 56 17.98 11.19 7.19
CA GLU A 56 16.63 11.74 7.37
C GLU A 56 15.69 11.19 6.27
N PRO A 57 14.39 10.98 6.58
CA PRO A 57 13.41 10.60 5.58
C PRO A 57 13.16 11.74 4.58
N ASP A 58 13.53 11.54 3.32
CA ASP A 58 13.10 12.39 2.20
C ASP A 58 11.80 11.85 1.61
N GLU A 59 10.75 12.67 1.67
CA GLU A 59 9.40 12.31 1.23
C GLU A 59 9.35 12.40 -0.30
N LEU A 60 9.14 11.26 -0.98
CA LEU A 60 9.09 11.19 -2.45
C LEU A 60 7.65 11.27 -2.96
N ILE A 61 6.75 10.45 -2.39
CA ILE A 61 5.38 10.29 -2.87
C ILE A 61 4.39 10.32 -1.71
N PHE A 62 3.32 11.11 -1.86
CA PHE A 62 2.18 11.18 -0.95
C PHE A 62 0.98 10.48 -1.57
N ILE A 63 0.43 9.50 -0.88
CA ILE A 63 -0.71 8.69 -1.32
C ILE A 63 -1.91 9.01 -0.43
N LYS A 64 -2.96 9.54 -1.05
CA LYS A 64 -4.22 9.93 -0.38
C LYS A 64 -5.40 9.20 -1.02
N THR A 65 -6.35 8.76 -0.22
CA THR A 65 -7.61 8.15 -0.68
C THR A 65 -8.80 9.08 -0.47
N GLY A 66 -9.92 8.80 -1.16
CA GLY A 66 -11.17 9.58 -1.01
C GLY A 66 -11.23 10.82 -1.91
N ARG A 67 -10.40 10.90 -2.95
CA ARG A 67 -10.40 11.98 -3.95
C ARG A 67 -10.30 11.40 -5.36
N PRO A 68 -10.79 12.07 -6.41
CA PRO A 68 -10.62 11.60 -7.78
C PRO A 68 -9.16 11.23 -8.11
N LYS A 69 -8.97 10.21 -8.96
CA LYS A 69 -7.63 9.74 -9.31
C LYS A 69 -6.84 10.87 -9.97
N SER A 70 -5.70 11.23 -9.41
CA SER A 70 -4.83 12.26 -9.94
C SER A 70 -3.41 12.04 -9.45
N ILE A 71 -2.45 12.13 -10.35
CA ILE A 71 -1.02 12.02 -10.04
C ILE A 71 -0.36 13.28 -10.56
N LYS A 72 0.18 14.08 -9.66
CA LYS A 72 0.78 15.38 -9.99
C LYS A 72 2.10 15.55 -9.26
N LYS A 73 3.01 16.24 -9.92
CA LYS A 73 4.26 16.68 -9.30
C LYS A 73 4.03 18.01 -8.58
N GLU A 74 4.42 18.09 -7.32
CA GLU A 74 4.42 19.31 -6.51
C GLU A 74 5.85 19.53 -5.99
N GLY A 75 6.57 20.45 -6.63
CA GLY A 75 7.99 20.67 -6.36
C GLY A 75 8.83 19.41 -6.63
N ARG A 76 9.41 18.85 -5.58
CA ARG A 76 10.24 17.62 -5.63
C ARG A 76 9.44 16.33 -5.37
N ARG A 77 8.17 16.46 -4.98
CA ARG A 77 7.32 15.36 -4.53
C ARG A 77 6.26 15.02 -5.55
N ILE A 78 5.75 13.79 -5.48
CA ILE A 78 4.55 13.38 -6.20
C ILE A 78 3.38 13.30 -5.23
N ILE A 79 2.24 13.85 -5.60
CA ILE A 79 0.97 13.62 -4.93
C ILE A 79 0.13 12.72 -5.80
N ALA A 80 -0.18 11.53 -5.28
CA ALA A 80 -1.07 10.57 -5.87
C ALA A 80 -2.36 10.48 -5.04
N THR A 81 -3.49 10.84 -5.65
CA THR A 81 -4.81 10.66 -5.07
C THR A 81 -5.54 9.51 -5.74
N TYR A 82 -6.32 8.77 -4.96
CA TYR A 82 -7.15 7.66 -5.43
C TYR A 82 -8.58 7.77 -4.87
N PRO A 83 -9.62 7.42 -5.64
CA PRO A 83 -11.00 7.52 -5.17
C PRO A 83 -11.27 6.48 -4.08
N VAL A 84 -10.69 5.30 -4.22
CA VAL A 84 -10.75 4.19 -3.27
C VAL A 84 -9.34 3.68 -2.95
N LYS A 85 -9.21 2.77 -1.98
CA LYS A 85 -7.93 2.14 -1.64
C LYS A 85 -7.35 1.43 -2.89
N PRO A 86 -6.20 1.86 -3.43
CA PRO A 86 -5.62 1.26 -4.63
C PRO A 86 -5.05 -0.14 -4.35
N THR A 87 -4.92 -0.94 -5.40
CA THR A 87 -4.25 -2.24 -5.33
C THR A 87 -2.74 -2.11 -5.48
N SER A 88 -1.97 -3.11 -5.04
CA SER A 88 -0.51 -3.12 -5.27
C SER A 88 -0.12 -3.02 -6.75
N LYS A 89 -0.91 -3.62 -7.65
CA LYS A 89 -0.66 -3.56 -9.10
C LYS A 89 -0.86 -2.14 -9.63
N GLU A 90 -1.95 -1.49 -9.22
CA GLU A 90 -2.24 -0.11 -9.61
C GLU A 90 -1.16 0.85 -9.11
N LEU A 91 -0.78 0.74 -7.84
CA LEU A 91 0.30 1.54 -7.26
C LEU A 91 1.61 1.36 -8.03
N LYS A 92 2.01 0.11 -8.33
CA LYS A 92 3.23 -0.16 -9.10
C LYS A 92 3.17 0.46 -10.49
N ASN A 93 2.09 0.25 -11.23
CA ASN A 93 1.95 0.80 -12.58
C ASN A 93 2.01 2.32 -12.60
N ASP A 94 1.35 2.96 -11.63
CA ASP A 94 1.24 4.40 -11.56
C ASP A 94 2.53 5.08 -11.07
N LEU A 95 3.17 4.50 -10.05
CA LEU A 95 4.21 5.17 -9.27
C LEU A 95 5.65 4.74 -9.60
N ILE A 96 5.86 3.58 -10.23
CA ILE A 96 7.21 3.05 -10.46
C ILE A 96 8.09 3.99 -11.29
N GLN A 97 7.50 4.76 -12.20
CA GLN A 97 8.21 5.74 -13.03
C GLN A 97 8.79 6.93 -12.22
N TYR A 98 8.29 7.16 -11.00
CA TYR A 98 8.75 8.24 -10.11
C TYR A 98 9.70 7.74 -9.02
N LEU A 99 9.93 6.43 -8.97
CA LEU A 99 10.76 5.75 -8.00
C LEU A 99 12.00 5.19 -8.73
N LYS A 100 13.17 5.31 -8.12
CA LYS A 100 14.44 4.85 -8.71
C LYS A 100 14.79 3.42 -8.26
#